data_AF-A0AB33V7E5-F1
#
_entry.id   AF-A0AB33V7E5-F1
#
_cell.length_a   1.000
_cell.length_b   1.000
_cell.length_c   1.000
_cell.angle_alpha   90.00
_cell.angle_beta   90.00
_cell.angle_gamma   90.00
#
_symmetry.space_group_name_H-M   'P 1'
#
loop_
_entity.id
_entity.type
_entity.pdbx_description
1 polymer ?
#
loop_
_entity_poly.entity_id
_entity_poly.type
_entity_poly.pdbx_seq_one_letter_code
_entity_poly.pdbx_strand_id
1 'polypeptide(L)'
;MQTAVTLSGRSTEALTGLAQTYAAADMRAAMQQIVDALENASEKHYIHPYNMARVFGSLGDQEQTFGWLEKAYDEHSPDFIELRTEPTFDSVRSDPRFSALLSRVGFNQI
;
A
#
# COMPACT_ATOMS: atom_id res chain seq x y z
N MET A 1 -21.78 1.02 25.22
CA MET A 1 -22.04 0.60 23.83
C MET A 1 -20.70 0.15 23.24
N GLN A 2 -20.34 -1.12 23.46
CA GLN A 2 -19.05 -1.69 23.08
C GLN A 2 -19.33 -2.90 22.17
N THR A 3 -19.66 -2.65 20.92
CA THR A 3 -20.02 -3.72 19.98
C THR A 3 -19.52 -3.39 18.56
N ALA A 4 -18.20 -3.41 18.37
CA ALA A 4 -17.58 -3.41 17.03
C ALA A 4 -16.10 -3.88 17.00
N VAL A 5 -15.60 -4.55 18.05
CA VAL A 5 -14.17 -4.94 18.15
C VAL A 5 -13.96 -6.46 18.04
N THR A 6 -15.00 -7.26 17.79
CA THR A 6 -14.90 -8.73 17.88
C THR A 6 -15.03 -9.45 16.53
N LEU A 7 -14.67 -8.82 15.40
CA LEU A 7 -14.71 -9.49 14.09
C LEU A 7 -13.62 -9.03 13.08
N SER A 8 -12.44 -8.63 13.56
CA SER A 8 -11.24 -8.51 12.70
C SER A 8 -10.01 -9.03 13.45
N GLY A 9 -10.07 -10.28 13.87
CA GLY A 9 -9.00 -10.92 14.62
C GLY A 9 -7.69 -10.93 13.82
N ARG A 10 -6.68 -10.23 14.36
CA ARG A 10 -5.23 -10.40 14.12
C ARG A 10 -4.61 -9.80 12.85
N SER A 11 -5.35 -9.16 11.94
CA SER A 11 -4.75 -8.59 10.71
C SER A 11 -4.43 -7.09 10.81
N THR A 12 -5.22 -6.26 11.49
CA THR A 12 -5.04 -4.79 11.43
C THR A 12 -4.00 -4.27 12.42
N GLU A 13 -3.96 -4.78 13.66
CA GLU A 13 -3.07 -4.24 14.71
C GLU A 13 -1.58 -4.57 14.48
N ALA A 14 -1.28 -5.73 13.90
CA ALA A 14 0.07 -6.10 13.51
C ALA A 14 0.57 -5.24 12.33
N LEU A 15 -0.32 -4.91 11.39
CA LEU A 15 0.00 -4.07 10.22
C LEU A 15 0.18 -2.60 10.60
N THR A 16 -0.66 -2.08 11.51
CA THR A 16 -0.51 -0.70 12.02
C THR A 16 0.77 -0.54 12.83
N GLY A 17 1.12 -1.53 13.67
CA GLY A 17 2.37 -1.54 14.42
C GLY A 17 3.61 -1.56 13.51
N LEU A 18 3.54 -2.26 12.39
CA LEU A 18 4.63 -2.32 11.39
C LEU A 18 4.66 -1.08 10.47
N ALA A 19 3.54 -0.45 10.15
CA ALA A 19 3.56 0.80 9.39
C ALA A 19 4.12 1.97 10.23
N GLN A 20 3.75 2.05 11.52
CA GLN A 20 4.20 3.11 12.43
C GLN A 20 5.68 2.99 12.82
N THR A 21 6.23 1.78 12.88
CA THR A 21 7.64 1.57 13.26
C THR A 21 8.64 1.87 12.13
N TYR A 22 8.19 1.91 10.87
CA TYR A 22 9.09 1.96 9.71
C TYR A 22 9.14 3.27 8.95
N ALA A 23 8.11 4.12 9.10
CA ALA A 23 8.18 5.52 8.66
C ALA A 23 9.35 6.29 9.32
N ALA A 24 9.95 5.75 10.39
CA ALA A 24 11.00 6.38 11.17
C ALA A 24 12.45 5.94 10.81
N ALA A 25 12.68 4.88 10.02
CA ALA A 25 13.98 4.17 10.09
C ALA A 25 14.86 4.13 8.83
N ASP A 26 14.45 4.61 7.65
CA ASP A 26 15.30 4.61 6.42
C ASP A 26 15.99 3.24 6.12
N MET A 27 15.37 2.14 6.55
CA MET A 27 15.96 0.80 6.58
C MET A 27 15.31 -0.10 5.53
N ARG A 28 15.80 0.00 4.29
CA ARG A 28 15.46 -0.90 3.17
C ARG A 28 15.51 -2.38 3.56
N ALA A 29 16.51 -2.80 4.35
CA ALA A 29 16.65 -4.18 4.80
C ALA A 29 15.53 -4.63 5.75
N ALA A 30 15.07 -3.74 6.63
CA ALA A 30 14.00 -4.05 7.56
C ALA A 30 12.63 -4.03 6.84
N MET A 31 12.46 -3.17 5.84
CA MET A 31 11.29 -3.21 4.95
C MET A 31 11.23 -4.50 4.12
N GLN A 32 12.37 -5.02 3.66
CA GLN A 32 12.41 -6.31 2.96
C GLN A 32 11.96 -7.45 3.88
N GLN A 33 12.39 -7.48 5.14
CA GLN A 33 11.92 -8.49 6.11
C GLN A 33 10.42 -8.44 6.34
N ILE A 34 9.80 -7.25 6.27
CA ILE A 34 8.35 -7.12 6.33
C ILE A 34 7.70 -7.66 5.07
N VAL A 35 8.21 -7.32 3.88
CA VAL A 35 7.68 -7.87 2.62
C VAL A 35 7.68 -9.40 2.69
N ASP A 36 8.79 -10.00 3.11
CA ASP A 36 8.89 -11.46 3.26
C ASP A 36 7.89 -12.00 4.29
N ALA A 37 7.70 -11.30 5.42
CA ALA A 37 6.71 -11.68 6.43
C ALA A 37 5.27 -11.52 5.94
N LEU A 38 4.99 -10.48 5.13
CA LEU A 38 3.71 -10.21 4.51
C LEU A 38 3.41 -11.27 3.45
N GLU A 39 4.34 -11.61 2.58
CA GLU A 39 4.17 -12.68 1.59
C GLU A 39 3.85 -14.01 2.28
N ASN A 40 4.57 -14.37 3.34
CA ASN A 40 4.29 -15.57 4.14
C ASN A 40 2.94 -15.50 4.87
N ALA A 41 2.51 -14.31 5.29
CA ALA A 41 1.20 -14.10 5.92
C ALA A 41 0.06 -14.10 4.89
N SER A 42 0.33 -13.74 3.64
CA SER A 42 -0.66 -13.64 2.55
C SER A 42 -1.32 -14.98 2.24
N GLU A 43 -0.59 -16.09 2.42
CA GLU A 43 -1.14 -17.44 2.31
C GLU A 43 -2.25 -17.72 3.32
N LYS A 44 -2.30 -16.97 4.42
CA LYS A 44 -3.23 -17.18 5.55
C LYS A 44 -4.19 -16.02 5.75
N HIS A 45 -3.88 -14.82 5.25
CA HIS A 45 -4.67 -13.61 5.48
C HIS A 45 -4.64 -12.71 4.25
N TYR A 46 -5.79 -12.12 3.92
CA TYR A 46 -5.89 -11.12 2.87
C TYR A 46 -5.05 -9.87 3.23
N ILE A 47 -4.27 -9.40 2.26
CA ILE A 47 -3.46 -8.18 2.36
C ILE A 47 -4.04 -7.14 1.41
N HIS A 48 -4.33 -5.96 1.96
CA HIS A 48 -4.86 -4.85 1.18
C HIS A 48 -3.84 -4.38 0.14
N PRO A 49 -4.12 -4.50 -1.18
CA PRO A 49 -3.13 -4.24 -2.23
C PRO A 49 -2.56 -2.82 -2.20
N TYR A 50 -3.37 -1.81 -1.84
CA TYR A 50 -2.91 -0.43 -1.75
C TYR A 50 -1.84 -0.23 -0.66
N ASN A 51 -1.92 -0.98 0.45
CA ASN A 51 -0.89 -0.93 1.49
C ASN A 51 0.43 -1.57 1.01
N MET A 52 0.37 -2.64 0.22
CA MET A 52 1.56 -3.21 -0.40
C MET A 52 2.21 -2.22 -1.39
N ALA A 53 1.39 -1.52 -2.18
CA ALA A 53 1.90 -0.46 -3.06
C ALA A 53 2.68 0.60 -2.27
N ARG A 54 2.18 1.05 -1.11
CA ARG A 54 2.89 2.03 -0.26
C ARG A 54 4.23 1.50 0.25
N VAL A 55 4.29 0.21 0.63
CA VAL A 55 5.53 -0.43 1.07
C VAL A 55 6.56 -0.47 -0.06
N PHE A 56 6.18 -0.89 -1.26
CA PHE A 56 7.11 -0.90 -2.39
C PHE A 56 7.47 0.50 -2.89
N GLY A 57 6.53 1.45 -2.78
CA GLY A 57 6.76 2.85 -3.11
C GLY A 57 7.82 3.49 -2.22
N SER A 58 7.76 3.25 -0.91
CA SER A 58 8.76 3.73 0.05
C SER A 58 10.15 3.10 -0.16
N LEU A 59 10.19 1.88 -0.71
CA LEU A 59 11.41 1.19 -1.11
C LEU A 59 11.99 1.70 -2.45
N GLY A 60 11.23 2.50 -3.20
CA GLY A 60 11.58 2.96 -4.55
C GLY A 60 11.49 1.86 -5.61
N ASP A 61 10.86 0.71 -5.31
CA ASP A 61 10.67 -0.38 -6.27
C ASP A 61 9.46 -0.07 -7.16
N GLN A 62 9.72 0.60 -8.28
CA GLN A 62 8.67 1.08 -9.17
C GLN A 62 7.83 -0.06 -9.77
N GLU A 63 8.46 -1.17 -10.16
CA GLU A 63 7.76 -2.28 -10.80
C GLU A 63 6.78 -2.95 -9.84
N GLN A 64 7.23 -3.26 -8.62
CA GLN A 64 6.34 -3.82 -7.60
C GLN A 64 5.27 -2.80 -7.18
N THR A 65 5.61 -1.52 -7.07
CA THR A 65 4.64 -0.45 -6.75
C THR A 65 3.50 -0.45 -7.77
N PHE A 66 3.80 -0.44 -9.06
CA PHE A 66 2.76 -0.46 -10.10
C PHE A 66 1.96 -1.76 -10.11
N GLY A 67 2.60 -2.91 -9.95
CA GLY A 67 1.88 -4.19 -9.86
C GLY A 67 0.83 -4.19 -8.75
N TRP A 68 1.17 -3.68 -7.57
CA TRP A 68 0.24 -3.57 -6.45
C TRP A 68 -0.80 -2.47 -6.61
N LEU A 69 -0.46 -1.34 -7.25
CA LEU A 69 -1.41 -0.28 -7.59
C LEU A 69 -2.47 -0.78 -8.59
N GLU A 70 -2.06 -1.51 -9.62
CA GLU A 70 -3.01 -2.10 -10.59
C GLU A 70 -3.94 -3.10 -9.91
N LYS A 71 -3.41 -3.97 -9.05
CA LYS A 71 -4.24 -4.88 -8.26
C LYS A 71 -5.21 -4.13 -7.34
N ALA A 72 -4.74 -3.07 -6.67
CA ALA A 72 -5.60 -2.24 -5.84
C ALA A 72 -6.72 -1.58 -6.64
N TYR A 73 -6.43 -1.17 -7.87
CA TYR A 73 -7.40 -0.57 -8.77
C TYR A 73 -8.47 -1.58 -9.17
N ASP A 74 -8.07 -2.79 -9.57
CA ASP A 74 -9.00 -3.87 -9.95
C ASP A 74 -9.89 -4.29 -8.78
N GLU A 75 -9.37 -4.24 -7.55
CA GLU A 75 -10.11 -4.50 -6.33
C GLU A 75 -10.94 -3.29 -5.83
N HIS A 76 -10.97 -2.18 -6.58
CA HIS A 76 -11.71 -0.96 -6.25
C HIS A 76 -11.38 -0.42 -4.84
N SER A 77 -10.10 -0.45 -4.48
CA SER A 77 -9.62 0.01 -3.18
C SER A 77 -10.13 1.43 -2.87
N PRO A 78 -10.74 1.67 -1.70
CA PRO A 78 -11.22 3.00 -1.32
C PRO A 78 -10.06 4.00 -1.09
N ASP A 79 -8.87 3.50 -0.79
CA ASP A 79 -7.69 4.29 -0.47
C ASP A 79 -7.13 5.07 -1.67
N PHE A 80 -7.63 4.83 -2.89
CA PHE A 80 -7.27 5.61 -4.07
C PHE A 80 -7.58 7.11 -3.94
N ILE A 81 -8.43 7.50 -3.00
CA ILE A 81 -8.64 8.91 -2.64
C ILE A 81 -7.33 9.61 -2.24
N GLU A 82 -6.37 8.87 -1.70
CA GLU A 82 -5.07 9.38 -1.24
C GLU A 82 -4.00 9.33 -2.34
N LEU A 83 -4.27 8.69 -3.49
CA LEU A 83 -3.25 8.36 -4.51
C LEU A 83 -2.45 9.58 -4.97
N ARG A 84 -3.09 10.75 -5.10
CA ARG A 84 -2.41 12.00 -5.50
C ARG A 84 -1.52 12.60 -4.42
N THR A 85 -1.81 12.35 -3.15
CA THR A 85 -1.19 13.03 -2.01
C THR A 85 -0.24 12.14 -1.23
N GLU A 86 -0.27 10.84 -1.46
CA GLU A 86 0.57 9.86 -0.77
C GLU A 86 2.07 10.04 -1.13
N PRO A 87 2.93 10.41 -0.16
CA PRO A 87 4.35 10.65 -0.42
C PRO A 87 5.13 9.40 -0.86
N THR A 88 4.70 8.19 -0.47
CA THR A 88 5.41 6.96 -0.88
C THR A 88 5.40 6.75 -2.40
N PHE A 89 4.56 7.47 -3.15
CA PHE A 89 4.51 7.38 -4.61
C PHE A 89 5.28 8.50 -5.33
N ASP A 90 6.03 9.34 -4.62
CA ASP A 90 6.78 10.42 -5.24
C ASP A 90 7.83 9.93 -6.25
N SER A 91 8.39 8.73 -6.03
CA SER A 91 9.35 8.09 -6.94
C SER A 91 8.74 7.62 -8.26
N VAL A 92 7.42 7.38 -8.31
CA VAL A 92 6.67 6.92 -9.51
C VAL A 92 5.82 8.02 -10.13
N ARG A 93 5.71 9.19 -9.49
CA ARG A 93 4.81 10.28 -9.89
C ARG A 93 5.12 10.85 -11.29
N SER A 94 6.37 10.76 -11.75
CA SER A 94 6.80 11.20 -13.08
C SER A 94 6.63 10.13 -14.17
N ASP A 95 6.34 8.89 -13.80
CA ASP A 95 6.13 7.80 -14.75
C ASP A 95 4.76 7.92 -15.44
N PRO A 96 4.67 7.79 -16.79
CA PRO A 96 3.42 7.87 -17.52
C PRO A 96 2.33 6.88 -17.04
N ARG A 97 2.73 5.74 -16.46
CA ARG A 97 1.79 4.76 -15.88
C ARG A 97 1.00 5.37 -14.71
N PHE A 98 1.61 6.26 -13.93
CA PHE A 98 0.96 6.90 -12.79
C PHE A 98 -0.13 7.88 -13.23
N SER A 99 0.13 8.70 -14.25
CA SER A 99 -0.88 9.62 -14.79
C SER A 99 -2.03 8.88 -15.49
N ALA A 100 -1.73 7.75 -16.15
CA ALA A 100 -2.76 6.86 -16.71
C ALA A 100 -3.65 6.26 -15.61
N LEU A 101 -3.05 5.80 -14.50
CA LEU A 101 -3.78 5.29 -13.34
C LEU A 101 -4.67 6.36 -12.72
N LEU A 102 -4.15 7.58 -12.50
CA LEU A 102 -4.93 8.70 -11.99
C LEU A 102 -6.16 9.00 -12.86
N SER A 103 -6.00 8.96 -14.18
CA SER A 103 -7.09 9.19 -15.13
C SER A 103 -8.17 8.11 -15.02
N ARG A 104 -7.77 6.83 -14.89
CA ARG A 104 -8.67 5.69 -14.69
C ARG A 104 -9.45 5.79 -13.37
N VAL A 105 -8.81 6.31 -12.32
CA VAL A 105 -9.43 6.53 -11.00
C VAL A 105 -10.40 7.72 -11.00
N GLY A 106 -10.36 8.57 -12.03
CA GLY A 106 -11.23 9.74 -12.17
C GLY A 106 -10.60 11.06 -11.73
N PHE A 107 -9.29 11.11 -11.47
CA PHE A 107 -8.55 12.34 -11.21
C PHE A 107 -8.18 13.08 -12.51
N ASN A 108 -9.14 13.28 -13.40
CA ASN A 108 -8.93 14.12 -14.57
C ASN A 108 -8.72 15.57 -14.11
N GLN A 109 -7.70 16.23 -14.68
CA GLN A 109 -7.44 17.65 -14.42
C GLN A 109 -8.68 18.46 -14.83
N ILE A 110 -9.15 19.30 -13.91
CA ILE A 110 -10.08 20.40 -14.19
C ILE A 110 -9.28 21.51 -14.86
#